data_AF-A0A800KKJ9-F1
#
_entry.id   AF-A0A800KKJ9-F1
#
_cell.length_a   1.000
_cell.length_b   1.000
_cell.length_c   1.000
_cell.angle_alpha   90.00
_cell.angle_beta   90.00
_cell.angle_gamma   90.00
#
_symmetry.space_group_name_H-M   'P 1'
#
loop_
_entity.id
_entity.type
_entity.pdbx_description
1 polymer ?
#
loop_
_entity_poly.entity_id
_entity_poly.type
_entity_poly.pdbx_seq_one_letter_code
_entity_poly.pdbx_strand_id
1 'polypeptide(L)'
;MDDERVLQDVGIYRYHHPLENAVAYKERLTELNGRIATMVKSKSAIEMSNMFTFDNSLAKGRKMTNDLAKLMLRAYNAEADNSIRSLRAGNVVTAKKRIEASRTAIAKLGRMMEMHISDAYHALRLEEIELTADYLIKKQEEREAAREERARLREERKVAAELAAAREHLDKERNHLVNALEALRAKGVSDTDLEHKLAEIDEAITQNDYRAANIRAGYVYVISNRGAFGEGVVKIGLTRRLEPQDRVNELGGASVPFRFDVHGLFFSEDAVTLETDLHHHFSDRRVNRANMRKEFFFATPSEVREVLITKIGNLLEFTEHAESMEYLQSVGDWPGDRGSHV
;
A
#
# COMPACT_ATOMS: atom_id res chain seq x y z
N MET A 1 -40.24 -11.23 -10.19
CA MET A 1 -40.87 -10.42 -11.26
C MET A 1 -41.60 -9.22 -10.68
N ASP A 2 -42.48 -9.39 -9.68
CA ASP A 2 -43.25 -8.26 -9.11
C ASP A 2 -42.40 -7.34 -8.20
N ASP A 3 -41.57 -7.96 -7.35
CA ASP A 3 -40.67 -7.25 -6.42
C ASP A 3 -39.68 -6.30 -7.09
N GLU A 4 -39.18 -6.67 -8.26
CA GLU A 4 -38.20 -5.91 -9.00
C GLU A 4 -38.81 -4.64 -9.61
N ARG A 5 -40.08 -4.70 -10.00
CA ARG A 5 -40.83 -3.54 -10.50
C ARG A 5 -41.06 -2.51 -9.39
N VAL A 6 -41.40 -2.97 -8.18
CA VAL A 6 -41.61 -2.10 -7.01
C VAL A 6 -40.32 -1.35 -6.62
N LEU A 7 -39.16 -2.01 -6.72
CA LEU A 7 -37.86 -1.39 -6.48
C LEU A 7 -37.46 -0.37 -7.55
N GLN A 8 -37.62 -0.73 -8.83
CA GLN A 8 -37.35 0.19 -9.95
C GLN A 8 -38.24 1.43 -9.88
N ASP A 9 -39.47 1.25 -9.42
CA ASP A 9 -40.44 2.32 -9.22
C ASP A 9 -39.95 3.40 -8.25
N VAL A 10 -39.13 3.04 -7.27
CA VAL A 10 -38.50 3.97 -6.32
C VAL A 10 -37.03 4.24 -6.65
N GLY A 11 -36.60 3.97 -7.89
CA GLY A 11 -35.26 4.29 -8.36
C GLY A 11 -34.16 3.31 -7.94
N ILE A 12 -34.50 2.17 -7.33
CA ILE A 12 -33.53 1.10 -7.05
C ILE A 12 -33.49 0.18 -8.26
N TYR A 13 -32.43 0.31 -9.05
CA TYR A 13 -32.19 -0.55 -10.21
C TYR A 13 -31.22 -1.66 -9.84
N ARG A 14 -31.37 -2.84 -10.44
CA ARG A 14 -30.29 -3.84 -10.48
C ARG A 14 -29.17 -3.29 -11.36
N TYR A 15 -28.20 -2.62 -10.74
CA TYR A 15 -26.90 -2.35 -11.34
C TYR A 15 -25.87 -3.31 -10.75
N HIS A 16 -24.77 -3.54 -11.46
CA HIS A 16 -23.69 -4.44 -11.03
C HIS A 16 -23.01 -3.87 -9.78
N HIS A 17 -23.42 -4.32 -8.59
CA HIS A 17 -22.89 -3.81 -7.33
C HIS A 17 -21.43 -4.26 -7.15
N PRO A 18 -20.51 -3.42 -6.63
CA PRO A 18 -19.09 -3.78 -6.47
C PRO A 18 -18.82 -5.08 -5.69
N LEU A 19 -19.76 -5.46 -4.81
CA LEU A 19 -19.68 -6.64 -3.95
C LEU A 19 -20.35 -7.90 -4.54
N GLU A 20 -21.03 -7.84 -5.69
CA GLU A 20 -21.76 -9.00 -6.22
C GLU A 20 -20.88 -10.24 -6.44
N ASN A 21 -19.62 -10.01 -6.80
CA ASN A 21 -18.62 -11.05 -7.03
C ASN A 21 -17.74 -11.31 -5.80
N ALA A 22 -17.95 -10.58 -4.70
CA ALA A 22 -17.18 -10.72 -3.47
C ALA A 22 -17.85 -11.75 -2.55
N VAL A 23 -17.42 -13.01 -2.62
CA VAL A 23 -18.02 -14.15 -1.90
C VAL A 23 -18.28 -13.85 -0.42
N ALA A 24 -17.30 -13.28 0.28
CA ALA A 24 -17.40 -12.97 1.72
C ALA A 24 -18.41 -11.86 2.07
N TYR A 25 -18.82 -11.04 1.09
CA TYR A 25 -19.73 -9.90 1.30
C TYR A 25 -21.11 -10.12 0.66
N LYS A 26 -21.24 -11.13 -0.20
CA LYS A 26 -22.45 -11.42 -0.96
C LYS A 26 -23.66 -11.72 -0.07
N GLU A 27 -23.47 -12.51 0.99
CA GLU A 27 -24.56 -12.85 1.92
C GLU A 27 -25.07 -11.61 2.66
N ARG A 28 -24.16 -10.82 3.24
CA ARG A 28 -24.51 -9.56 3.94
C ARG A 28 -25.19 -8.55 3.02
N LEU A 29 -24.69 -8.40 1.78
CA LEU A 29 -25.33 -7.54 0.79
C LEU A 29 -26.73 -8.05 0.42
N THR A 30 -26.91 -9.36 0.31
CA THR A 30 -28.21 -9.96 0.00
C THR A 30 -29.22 -9.71 1.12
N GLU A 31 -28.80 -9.87 2.37
CA GLU A 31 -29.61 -9.56 3.55
C GLU A 31 -29.98 -8.07 3.62
N LEU A 32 -29.00 -7.19 3.42
CA LEU A 32 -29.20 -5.74 3.41
C LEU A 32 -30.18 -5.31 2.31
N ASN A 33 -30.01 -5.82 1.09
CA ASN A 33 -30.93 -5.58 -0.02
C ASN A 33 -32.34 -6.11 0.28
N GLY A 34 -32.45 -7.23 0.98
CA GLY A 34 -33.72 -7.77 1.47
C GLY A 34 -34.42 -6.81 2.43
N ARG A 35 -33.69 -6.26 3.41
CA ARG A 35 -34.23 -5.27 4.38
C ARG A 35 -34.66 -3.97 3.68
N ILE A 36 -33.86 -3.46 2.75
CA ILE A 36 -34.21 -2.29 1.92
C ILE A 36 -35.51 -2.57 1.14
N ALA A 37 -35.59 -3.72 0.46
CA ALA A 37 -36.76 -4.09 -0.32
C ALA A 37 -38.03 -4.22 0.54
N THR A 38 -37.92 -4.81 1.73
CA THR A 38 -39.04 -4.89 2.68
C THR A 38 -39.55 -3.49 3.04
N MET A 39 -38.66 -2.54 3.40
CA MET A 39 -39.07 -1.17 3.76
C MET A 39 -39.73 -0.39 2.61
N VAL A 40 -39.28 -0.62 1.38
CA VAL A 40 -39.89 -0.04 0.18
C VAL A 40 -41.30 -0.62 -0.02
N LYS A 41 -41.45 -1.94 0.06
CA LYS A 41 -42.75 -2.62 -0.12
C LYS A 41 -43.76 -2.26 0.96
N SER A 42 -43.33 -2.14 2.21
CA SER A 42 -44.18 -1.72 3.33
C SER A 42 -44.45 -0.21 3.36
N LYS A 43 -43.89 0.56 2.40
CA LYS A 43 -43.99 2.03 2.33
C LYS A 43 -43.50 2.74 3.61
N SER A 44 -42.56 2.13 4.34
CA SER A 44 -41.99 2.68 5.57
C SER A 44 -40.63 3.37 5.33
N ALA A 45 -40.15 3.42 4.09
CA ALA A 45 -38.91 4.12 3.74
C ALA A 45 -39.02 5.66 3.91
N ILE A 46 -40.22 6.21 3.71
CA ILE A 46 -40.55 7.62 3.92
C ILE A 46 -41.64 7.73 4.97
N GLU A 47 -41.42 8.58 5.95
CA GLU A 47 -42.42 9.00 6.93
C GLU A 47 -43.10 10.27 6.44
N MET A 48 -44.42 10.37 6.62
CA MET A 48 -45.24 11.50 6.20
C MET A 48 -46.51 11.60 7.05
N SER A 49 -47.09 12.80 7.14
CA SER A 49 -48.35 13.01 7.85
C SER A 49 -49.56 12.46 7.07
N ASN A 50 -50.49 11.81 7.77
CA ASN A 50 -51.74 11.28 7.19
C ASN A 50 -52.88 12.29 7.14
N MET A 51 -52.66 13.51 7.64
CA MET A 51 -53.71 14.52 7.84
C MET A 51 -53.84 15.51 6.68
N PHE A 52 -52.99 15.39 5.65
CA PHE A 52 -53.01 16.31 4.51
C PHE A 52 -54.24 16.10 3.61
N THR A 53 -55.01 17.17 3.40
CA THR A 53 -56.15 17.21 2.47
C THR A 53 -55.80 18.02 1.23
N PHE A 54 -56.22 17.55 0.06
CA PHE A 54 -56.14 18.30 -1.19
C PHE A 54 -57.54 18.50 -1.75
N ASP A 55 -57.92 19.73 -2.06
CA ASP A 55 -59.26 20.06 -2.58
C ASP A 55 -60.37 19.50 -1.66
N ASN A 56 -60.23 19.75 -0.35
CA ASN A 56 -61.08 19.21 0.73
C ASN A 56 -61.26 17.68 0.74
N SER A 57 -60.39 16.94 0.05
CA SER A 57 -60.43 15.48 -0.01
C SER A 57 -59.18 14.86 0.59
N LEU A 58 -59.36 14.06 1.65
CA LEU A 58 -58.31 13.23 2.22
C LEU A 58 -57.81 12.17 1.22
N ALA A 59 -58.71 11.62 0.38
CA ALA A 59 -58.33 10.62 -0.61
C ALA A 59 -57.42 11.22 -1.70
N LYS A 60 -57.75 12.42 -2.22
CA LYS A 60 -56.88 13.13 -3.17
C LYS A 60 -55.55 13.53 -2.51
N GLY A 61 -55.59 13.99 -1.26
CA GLY A 61 -54.39 14.30 -0.47
C GLY A 61 -53.45 13.10 -0.32
N ARG A 62 -53.98 11.94 0.11
CA ARG A 62 -53.22 10.69 0.22
C ARG A 62 -52.61 10.24 -1.12
N LYS A 63 -53.34 10.39 -2.23
CA LYS A 63 -52.79 10.04 -3.54
C LYS A 63 -51.58 10.93 -3.88
N MET A 64 -51.73 12.24 -3.72
CA MET A 64 -50.66 13.21 -3.97
C MET A 64 -49.43 12.98 -3.07
N THR A 65 -49.62 12.73 -1.78
CA THR A 65 -48.50 12.46 -0.85
C THR A 65 -47.77 11.16 -1.20
N ASN A 66 -48.48 10.11 -1.61
CA ASN A 66 -47.86 8.87 -2.08
C ASN A 66 -47.02 9.07 -3.36
N ASP A 67 -47.55 9.82 -4.34
CA ASP A 67 -46.83 10.10 -5.58
C ASP A 67 -45.56 10.94 -5.33
N LEU A 68 -45.66 11.94 -4.44
CA LEU A 68 -44.51 12.76 -4.04
C LEU A 68 -43.47 11.96 -3.25
N ALA A 69 -43.91 11.11 -2.33
CA ALA A 69 -43.02 10.22 -1.58
C ALA A 69 -42.25 9.29 -2.52
N LYS A 70 -42.93 8.69 -3.52
CA LYS A 70 -42.28 7.87 -4.54
C LYS A 70 -41.20 8.64 -5.31
N LEU A 71 -41.47 9.90 -5.67
CA LEU A 71 -40.49 10.77 -6.34
C LEU A 71 -39.29 11.13 -5.44
N MET A 72 -39.54 11.50 -4.19
CA MET A 72 -38.48 11.83 -3.23
C MET A 72 -37.60 10.62 -2.92
N LEU A 73 -38.19 9.44 -2.74
CA LEU A 73 -37.45 8.20 -2.50
C LEU A 73 -36.58 7.84 -3.71
N ARG A 74 -37.10 8.04 -4.92
CA ARG A 74 -36.33 7.87 -6.17
C ARG A 74 -35.13 8.82 -6.23
N ALA A 75 -35.30 10.09 -5.88
CA ALA A 75 -34.20 11.05 -5.85
C ALA A 75 -33.13 10.67 -4.81
N TYR A 76 -33.56 10.26 -3.61
CA TYR A 76 -32.67 9.80 -2.56
C TYR A 76 -31.86 8.56 -2.96
N ASN A 77 -32.54 7.55 -3.51
CA ASN A 77 -31.91 6.31 -3.94
C ASN A 77 -30.91 6.53 -5.06
N ALA A 78 -31.22 7.42 -6.02
CA ALA A 78 -30.28 7.80 -7.07
C ALA A 78 -28.98 8.41 -6.50
N GLU A 79 -29.08 9.28 -5.50
CA GLU A 79 -27.91 9.85 -4.84
C GLU A 79 -27.12 8.81 -4.06
N ALA A 80 -27.81 7.88 -3.41
CA ALA A 80 -27.19 6.81 -2.67
C ALA A 80 -26.45 5.80 -3.58
N ASP A 81 -27.06 5.40 -4.71
CA ASP A 81 -26.43 4.53 -5.71
C ASP A 81 -25.22 5.21 -6.35
N ASN A 82 -25.32 6.51 -6.65
CA ASN A 82 -24.18 7.29 -7.11
C ASN A 82 -23.05 7.30 -6.06
N SER A 83 -23.39 7.29 -4.76
CA SER A 83 -22.42 7.32 -3.65
C SER A 83 -21.64 6.03 -3.55
N ILE A 84 -22.33 4.92 -3.70
CA ILE A 84 -21.72 3.59 -3.77
C ILE A 84 -20.85 3.47 -5.04
N ARG A 85 -21.35 3.93 -6.19
CA ARG A 85 -20.62 3.84 -7.47
C ARG A 85 -19.31 4.63 -7.48
N SER A 86 -19.33 5.84 -6.91
CA SER A 86 -18.14 6.70 -6.84
C SER A 86 -17.25 6.44 -5.62
N LEU A 87 -17.58 5.44 -4.80
CA LEU A 87 -16.86 5.14 -3.56
C LEU A 87 -15.42 4.68 -3.87
N ARG A 88 -14.48 5.18 -3.07
CA ARG A 88 -13.07 4.83 -3.11
C ARG A 88 -12.62 4.46 -1.70
N ALA A 89 -11.57 3.66 -1.58
CA ALA A 89 -10.97 3.40 -0.27
C ALA A 89 -10.60 4.75 0.40
N GLY A 90 -11.13 4.97 1.61
CA GLY A 90 -10.90 6.18 2.40
C GLY A 90 -11.88 7.35 2.22
N ASN A 91 -12.83 7.32 1.28
CA ASN A 91 -13.78 8.43 1.06
C ASN A 91 -15.18 8.24 1.69
N VAL A 92 -15.31 7.29 2.62
CA VAL A 92 -16.57 6.90 3.29
C VAL A 92 -17.29 8.09 3.92
N VAL A 93 -16.56 8.93 4.64
CA VAL A 93 -17.13 10.10 5.34
C VAL A 93 -17.79 11.06 4.35
N THR A 94 -17.16 11.29 3.19
CA THR A 94 -17.69 12.15 2.14
C THR A 94 -18.95 11.56 1.52
N ALA A 95 -18.96 10.24 1.26
CA ALA A 95 -20.14 9.55 0.75
C ALA A 95 -21.33 9.62 1.73
N LYS A 96 -21.09 9.39 3.03
CA LYS A 96 -22.11 9.55 4.08
C LYS A 96 -22.66 10.97 4.14
N LYS A 97 -21.79 11.99 4.15
CA LYS A 97 -22.19 13.41 4.14
C LYS A 97 -23.08 13.75 2.94
N ARG A 98 -22.80 13.16 1.77
CA ARG A 98 -23.58 13.42 0.56
C ARG A 98 -25.00 12.87 0.65
N ILE A 99 -25.18 11.65 1.15
CA ILE A 99 -26.50 11.08 1.38
C ILE A 99 -27.25 11.86 2.46
N GLU A 100 -26.57 12.27 3.53
CA GLU A 100 -27.18 13.08 4.61
C GLU A 100 -27.65 14.45 4.10
N ALA A 101 -26.88 15.09 3.22
CA ALA A 101 -27.30 16.32 2.55
C ALA A 101 -28.55 16.11 1.68
N SER A 102 -28.63 15.00 0.95
CA SER A 102 -29.81 14.62 0.17
C SER A 102 -31.04 14.40 1.06
N ARG A 103 -30.87 13.68 2.18
CA ARG A 103 -31.90 13.48 3.20
C ARG A 103 -32.43 14.82 3.75
N THR A 104 -31.52 15.72 4.10
CA THR A 104 -31.85 17.04 4.63
C THR A 104 -32.60 17.89 3.59
N ALA A 105 -32.16 17.86 2.33
CA ALA A 105 -32.81 18.59 1.24
C ALA A 105 -34.25 18.08 1.00
N ILE A 106 -34.44 16.75 1.03
CA ILE A 106 -35.76 16.12 0.92
C ILE A 106 -36.67 16.54 2.08
N ALA A 107 -36.19 16.48 3.33
CA ALA A 107 -36.97 16.90 4.49
C ALA A 107 -37.38 18.39 4.41
N LYS A 108 -36.49 19.25 3.90
CA LYS A 108 -36.79 20.68 3.69
C LYS A 108 -37.90 20.88 2.65
N LEU A 109 -37.86 20.15 1.53
CA LEU A 109 -38.90 20.20 0.49
C LEU A 109 -40.22 19.57 0.95
N GLY A 110 -40.15 18.55 1.81
CA GLY A 110 -41.30 17.81 2.36
C GLY A 110 -41.94 18.43 3.60
N ARG A 111 -41.42 19.55 4.11
CA ARG A 111 -41.80 20.13 5.41
C ARG A 111 -43.31 20.36 5.59
N MET A 112 -44.00 20.83 4.55
CA MET A 112 -45.45 21.09 4.62
C MET A 112 -46.29 19.82 4.86
N MET A 113 -45.76 18.65 4.50
CA MET A 113 -46.43 17.36 4.64
C MET A 113 -45.75 16.49 5.73
N GLU A 114 -44.84 17.08 6.50
CA GLU A 114 -43.96 16.39 7.47
C GLU A 114 -43.27 15.18 6.83
N MET A 115 -42.89 15.30 5.55
CA MET A 115 -42.35 14.20 4.76
C MET A 115 -40.83 14.15 4.85
N HIS A 116 -40.28 13.01 5.26
CA HIS A 116 -38.83 12.80 5.32
C HIS A 116 -38.45 11.32 5.16
N ILE A 117 -37.18 11.06 4.81
CA ILE A 117 -36.64 9.70 4.83
C ILE A 117 -36.61 9.21 6.29
N SER A 118 -37.13 8.01 6.54
CA SER A 118 -37.10 7.38 7.87
C SER A 118 -35.66 7.15 8.34
N ASP A 119 -35.43 7.21 9.65
CA ASP A 119 -34.10 6.95 10.23
C ASP A 119 -33.63 5.52 9.92
N ALA A 120 -34.54 4.54 10.02
CA ALA A 120 -34.24 3.15 9.74
C ALA A 120 -33.80 2.92 8.28
N TYR A 121 -34.47 3.55 7.32
CA TYR A 121 -34.10 3.40 5.90
C TYR A 121 -32.78 4.11 5.59
N HIS A 122 -32.56 5.28 6.19
CA HIS A 122 -31.29 5.99 6.06
C HIS A 122 -30.13 5.16 6.63
N ALA A 123 -30.30 4.55 7.80
CA ALA A 123 -29.31 3.68 8.41
C ALA A 123 -28.92 2.49 7.51
N LEU A 124 -29.88 1.84 6.85
CA LEU A 124 -29.59 0.75 5.90
C LEU A 124 -28.72 1.21 4.73
N ARG A 125 -28.94 2.42 4.22
CA ARG A 125 -28.12 2.98 3.12
C ARG A 125 -26.73 3.41 3.60
N LEU A 126 -26.59 3.83 4.85
CA LEU A 126 -25.27 4.07 5.46
C LEU A 126 -24.52 2.75 5.65
N GLU A 127 -25.19 1.69 6.12
CA GLU A 127 -24.62 0.35 6.27
C GLU A 127 -24.11 -0.21 4.93
N GLU A 128 -24.84 0.05 3.82
CA GLU A 128 -24.41 -0.35 2.47
C GLU A 128 -23.13 0.37 2.02
N ILE A 129 -23.01 1.67 2.31
CA ILE A 129 -21.77 2.44 2.07
C ILE A 129 -20.61 1.85 2.88
N GLU A 130 -20.83 1.57 4.17
CA GLU A 130 -19.81 1.01 5.05
C GLU A 130 -19.35 -0.36 4.55
N LEU A 131 -20.29 -1.26 4.27
CA LEU A 131 -20.00 -2.60 3.76
C LEU A 131 -19.19 -2.55 2.45
N THR A 132 -19.54 -1.62 1.56
CA THR A 132 -18.80 -1.41 0.31
C THR A 132 -17.41 -0.85 0.57
N ALA A 133 -17.27 0.08 1.51
CA ALA A 133 -15.99 0.66 1.88
C ALA A 133 -15.02 -0.38 2.45
N ASP A 134 -15.49 -1.23 3.37
CA ASP A 134 -14.69 -2.27 4.00
C ASP A 134 -14.11 -3.23 2.96
N TYR A 135 -14.93 -3.64 1.99
CA TYR A 135 -14.45 -4.44 0.87
C TYR A 135 -13.43 -3.71 0.00
N LEU A 136 -13.64 -2.43 -0.32
CA LEU A 136 -12.69 -1.66 -1.13
C LEU A 136 -11.33 -1.52 -0.43
N ILE A 137 -11.33 -1.33 0.90
CA ILE A 137 -10.12 -1.31 1.72
C ILE A 137 -9.45 -2.68 1.67
N LYS A 138 -10.16 -3.76 1.96
CA LYS A 138 -9.61 -5.12 1.93
C LYS A 138 -9.04 -5.50 0.56
N LYS A 139 -9.74 -5.16 -0.52
CA LYS A 139 -9.27 -5.37 -1.89
C LYS A 139 -8.01 -4.58 -2.20
N GLN A 140 -7.89 -3.37 -1.67
CA GLN A 140 -6.67 -2.57 -1.80
C GLN A 140 -5.50 -3.23 -1.05
N GLU A 141 -5.72 -3.67 0.19
CA GLU A 141 -4.72 -4.38 1.00
C GLU A 141 -4.24 -5.66 0.31
N GLU A 142 -5.15 -6.48 -0.21
CA GLU A 142 -4.83 -7.70 -0.97
C GLU A 142 -4.01 -7.38 -2.23
N ARG A 143 -4.37 -6.31 -2.95
CA ARG A 143 -3.64 -5.87 -4.15
C ARG A 143 -2.24 -5.36 -3.81
N GLU A 144 -2.09 -4.64 -2.71
CA GLU A 144 -0.80 -4.15 -2.21
C GLU A 144 0.08 -5.31 -1.75
N ALA A 145 -0.46 -6.24 -0.97
CA ALA A 145 0.24 -7.45 -0.54
C ALA A 145 0.70 -8.31 -1.73
N ALA A 146 -0.16 -8.52 -2.74
CA ALA A 146 0.22 -9.25 -3.94
C ALA A 146 1.31 -8.53 -4.76
N ARG A 147 1.28 -7.20 -4.81
CA ARG A 147 2.33 -6.41 -5.48
C ARG A 147 3.67 -6.54 -4.75
N GLU A 148 3.65 -6.49 -3.42
CA GLU A 148 4.84 -6.64 -2.58
C GLU A 148 5.42 -8.05 -2.68
N GLU A 149 4.58 -9.09 -2.62
CA GLU A 149 4.99 -10.48 -2.81
C GLU A 149 5.66 -10.68 -4.17
N ARG A 150 5.04 -10.16 -5.24
CA ARG A 150 5.63 -10.21 -6.59
C ARG A 150 6.94 -9.43 -6.69
N ALA A 151 7.10 -8.35 -5.95
CA ALA A 151 8.37 -7.62 -5.90
C ALA A 151 9.44 -8.44 -5.17
N ARG A 152 9.11 -9.06 -4.03
CA ARG A 152 10.02 -9.94 -3.27
C ARG A 152 10.48 -11.14 -4.11
N LEU A 153 9.54 -11.86 -4.74
CA LEU A 153 9.88 -13.00 -5.60
C LEU A 153 10.76 -12.61 -6.79
N ARG A 154 10.58 -11.40 -7.35
CA ARG A 154 11.47 -10.89 -8.41
C ARG A 154 12.86 -10.60 -7.89
N GLU A 155 12.96 -10.01 -6.70
CA GLU A 155 14.24 -9.74 -6.05
C GLU A 155 14.99 -11.04 -5.74
N GLU A 156 14.32 -12.02 -5.13
CA GLU A 156 14.91 -13.33 -4.83
C GLU A 156 15.41 -14.04 -6.08
N ARG A 157 14.67 -13.97 -7.20
CA ARG A 157 15.11 -14.53 -8.49
C ARG A 157 16.35 -13.82 -9.04
N LYS A 158 16.43 -12.49 -8.91
CA LYS A 158 17.62 -11.74 -9.34
C LYS A 158 18.84 -12.13 -8.51
N VAL A 159 18.70 -12.18 -7.18
CA VAL A 159 19.77 -12.63 -6.28
C VAL A 159 20.24 -14.05 -6.63
N ALA A 160 19.30 -14.98 -6.84
CA ALA A 160 19.64 -16.36 -7.21
C ALA A 160 20.37 -16.43 -8.56
N ALA A 161 19.94 -15.64 -9.55
CA ALA A 161 20.59 -15.57 -10.85
C ALA A 161 22.01 -14.96 -10.77
N GLU A 162 22.19 -13.91 -9.97
CA GLU A 162 23.51 -13.29 -9.74
C GLU A 162 24.48 -14.25 -9.05
N LEU A 163 24.04 -14.92 -7.98
CA LEU A 163 24.86 -15.91 -7.28
C LEU A 163 25.29 -17.05 -8.21
N ALA A 164 24.35 -17.58 -9.00
CA ALA A 164 24.63 -18.63 -9.98
C ALA A 164 25.60 -18.17 -11.08
N ALA A 165 25.41 -16.96 -11.64
CA ALA A 165 26.28 -16.42 -12.67
C ALA A 165 27.70 -16.16 -12.14
N ALA A 166 27.82 -15.61 -10.93
CA ALA A 166 29.10 -15.42 -10.27
C ALA A 166 29.79 -16.76 -9.99
N ARG A 167 29.03 -17.77 -9.53
CA ARG A 167 29.56 -19.12 -9.30
C ARG A 167 30.11 -19.77 -10.58
N GLU A 168 29.38 -19.64 -11.69
CA GLU A 168 29.80 -20.14 -13.00
C GLU A 168 31.07 -19.44 -13.50
N HIS A 169 31.17 -18.12 -13.31
CA HIS A 169 32.38 -17.37 -13.66
C HIS A 169 33.59 -17.85 -12.85
N LEU A 170 33.43 -17.97 -11.52
CA LEU A 170 34.48 -18.44 -10.63
C LEU A 170 34.93 -19.87 -10.96
N ASP A 171 34.02 -20.78 -11.32
CA ASP A 171 34.37 -22.14 -11.75
C ASP A 171 35.22 -22.15 -13.03
N LYS A 172 34.87 -21.32 -14.01
CA LYS A 172 35.63 -21.22 -15.26
C LYS A 172 37.05 -20.70 -15.01
N GLU A 173 37.16 -19.65 -14.19
CA GLU A 173 38.44 -19.04 -13.83
C GLU A 173 39.32 -20.01 -13.01
N ARG A 174 38.72 -20.68 -12.02
CA ARG A 174 39.35 -21.75 -11.24
C ARG A 174 39.91 -22.85 -12.14
N ASN A 175 39.08 -23.38 -13.05
CA ASN A 175 39.50 -24.44 -13.97
C ASN A 175 40.64 -23.99 -14.88
N HIS A 176 40.63 -22.73 -15.33
CA HIS A 176 41.72 -22.18 -16.13
C HIS A 176 43.04 -22.12 -15.33
N LEU A 177 43.01 -21.63 -14.09
CA LEU A 177 44.19 -21.57 -13.22
C LEU A 177 44.73 -22.96 -12.87
N VAL A 178 43.83 -23.91 -12.55
CA VAL A 178 44.22 -25.30 -12.25
C VAL A 178 44.94 -25.91 -13.46
N ASN A 179 44.39 -25.80 -14.66
CA ASN A 179 45.02 -26.32 -15.88
C ASN A 179 46.37 -25.65 -16.17
N ALA A 180 46.50 -24.34 -15.93
CA ALA A 180 47.75 -23.61 -16.10
C ALA A 180 48.82 -24.07 -15.10
N LEU A 181 48.45 -24.25 -13.83
CA LEU A 181 49.33 -24.76 -12.78
C LEU A 181 49.77 -26.20 -13.04
N GLU A 182 48.88 -27.07 -13.51
CA GLU A 182 49.22 -28.45 -13.90
C GLU A 182 50.23 -28.47 -15.06
N ALA A 183 50.05 -27.62 -16.06
CA ALA A 183 50.98 -27.51 -17.19
C ALA A 183 52.36 -26.97 -16.77
N LEU A 184 52.44 -26.07 -15.78
CA LEU A 184 53.69 -25.58 -15.22
C LEU A 184 54.39 -26.65 -14.36
N ARG A 185 53.62 -27.35 -13.52
CA ARG A 185 54.11 -28.48 -12.71
C ARG A 185 54.68 -29.60 -13.58
N ALA A 186 54.05 -29.91 -14.71
CA ALA A 186 54.57 -30.87 -15.68
C ALA A 186 55.92 -30.46 -16.29
N LYS A 187 56.24 -29.16 -16.30
CA LYS A 187 57.53 -28.60 -16.75
C LYS A 187 58.53 -28.40 -15.60
N GLY A 188 58.17 -28.78 -14.37
CA GLY A 188 58.99 -28.59 -13.18
C GLY A 188 59.10 -27.13 -12.71
N VAL A 189 58.21 -26.26 -13.18
CA VAL A 189 58.16 -24.83 -12.81
C VAL A 189 57.04 -24.62 -11.81
N SER A 190 57.32 -23.87 -10.74
CA SER A 190 56.33 -23.43 -9.75
C SER A 190 56.05 -21.95 -9.93
N ASP A 191 54.79 -21.55 -9.80
CA ASP A 191 54.36 -20.15 -9.87
C ASP A 191 53.49 -19.84 -8.65
N THR A 192 54.09 -19.20 -7.67
CA THR A 192 53.45 -18.87 -6.39
C THR A 192 52.33 -17.84 -6.54
N ASP A 193 52.41 -16.97 -7.55
CA ASP A 193 51.40 -15.94 -7.78
C ASP A 193 50.12 -16.57 -8.33
N LEU A 194 50.25 -17.56 -9.22
CA LEU A 194 49.11 -18.35 -9.69
C LEU A 194 48.48 -19.20 -8.58
N GLU A 195 49.29 -19.75 -7.67
CA GLU A 195 48.78 -20.49 -6.50
C GLU A 195 48.03 -19.57 -5.52
N HIS A 196 48.52 -18.34 -5.30
CA HIS A 196 47.82 -17.35 -4.48
C HIS A 196 46.47 -16.95 -5.09
N LYS A 197 46.44 -16.68 -6.40
CA LYS A 197 45.19 -16.39 -7.12
C LYS A 197 44.20 -17.54 -7.06
N LEU A 198 44.66 -18.79 -7.16
CA LEU A 198 43.78 -19.94 -7.03
C LEU A 198 43.14 -19.99 -5.63
N ALA A 199 43.92 -19.71 -4.58
CA ALA A 199 43.40 -19.65 -3.20
C ALA A 199 42.37 -18.51 -3.02
N GLU A 200 42.60 -17.33 -3.60
CA GLU A 200 41.63 -16.23 -3.60
C GLU A 200 40.30 -16.63 -4.27
N ILE A 201 40.36 -17.35 -5.40
CA ILE A 201 39.17 -17.84 -6.10
C ILE A 201 38.46 -18.92 -5.29
N ASP A 202 39.19 -19.85 -4.68
CA ASP A 202 38.60 -20.88 -3.82
C ASP A 202 37.87 -20.27 -2.60
N GLU A 203 38.42 -19.20 -2.01
CA GLU A 203 37.75 -18.43 -0.96
C GLU A 203 36.50 -17.72 -1.50
N ALA A 204 36.59 -17.06 -2.66
CA ALA A 204 35.46 -16.39 -3.29
C ALA A 204 34.30 -17.36 -3.61
N ILE A 205 34.63 -18.58 -4.03
CA ILE A 205 33.66 -19.68 -4.23
C ILE A 205 32.99 -20.04 -2.91
N THR A 206 33.79 -20.24 -1.86
CA THR A 206 33.28 -20.58 -0.52
C THR A 206 32.32 -19.50 0.00
N GLN A 207 32.65 -18.23 -0.20
CA GLN A 207 31.80 -17.09 0.17
C GLN A 207 30.50 -17.04 -0.67
N ASN A 208 30.57 -17.31 -1.97
CA ASN A 208 29.39 -17.38 -2.83
C ASN A 208 28.45 -18.52 -2.40
N ASP A 209 28.99 -19.72 -2.20
CA ASP A 209 28.25 -20.91 -1.77
C ASP A 209 27.63 -20.69 -0.37
N TYR A 210 28.38 -20.03 0.54
CA TYR A 210 27.87 -19.64 1.85
C TYR A 210 26.65 -18.71 1.74
N ARG A 211 26.72 -17.67 0.89
CA ARG A 211 25.60 -16.75 0.66
C ARG A 211 24.41 -17.41 -0.05
N ALA A 212 24.66 -18.38 -0.93
CA ALA A 212 23.61 -19.15 -1.57
C ALA A 212 22.88 -20.08 -0.58
N ALA A 213 23.62 -20.70 0.35
CA ALA A 213 23.07 -21.60 1.35
C ALA A 213 22.41 -20.87 2.54
N ASN A 214 23.00 -19.75 2.99
CA ASN A 214 22.50 -18.98 4.12
C ASN A 214 21.60 -17.82 3.66
N ILE A 215 20.29 -18.08 3.62
CA ILE A 215 19.27 -17.07 3.26
C ILE A 215 19.18 -15.88 4.22
N ARG A 216 19.81 -15.96 5.40
CA ARG A 216 19.83 -14.88 6.40
C ARG A 216 21.03 -13.95 6.23
N ALA A 217 22.06 -14.39 5.51
CA ALA A 217 23.24 -13.57 5.24
C ALA A 217 22.94 -12.50 4.17
N GLY A 218 23.50 -11.31 4.35
CA GLY A 218 23.32 -10.21 3.43
C GLY A 218 23.85 -8.88 3.96
N TYR A 219 23.51 -7.81 3.28
CA TYR A 219 23.85 -6.44 3.67
C TYR A 219 22.63 -5.72 4.23
N VAL A 220 22.76 -5.14 5.42
CA VAL A 220 21.84 -4.12 5.92
C VAL A 220 22.33 -2.76 5.44
N TYR A 221 21.46 -2.03 4.74
CA TYR A 221 21.75 -0.69 4.24
C TYR A 221 20.96 0.37 5.00
N VAL A 222 21.61 1.53 5.19
CA VAL A 222 21.00 2.76 5.72
C VAL A 222 21.16 3.83 4.67
N ILE A 223 20.04 4.36 4.17
CA ILE A 223 20.03 5.34 3.08
C ILE A 223 19.05 6.47 3.39
N SER A 224 19.30 7.66 2.85
CA SER A 224 18.37 8.79 2.96
C SER A 224 18.19 9.50 1.62
N ASN A 225 17.12 10.28 1.49
CA ASN A 225 16.89 11.09 0.31
C ASN A 225 16.17 12.37 0.73
N ARG A 226 16.97 13.39 1.01
CA ARG A 226 16.50 14.68 1.51
C ARG A 226 15.48 15.32 0.57
N GLY A 227 15.70 15.27 -0.73
CA GLY A 227 14.83 15.93 -1.69
C GLY A 227 13.48 15.24 -1.90
N ALA A 228 13.39 13.93 -1.61
CA ALA A 228 12.13 13.18 -1.68
C ALA A 228 11.35 13.17 -0.36
N PHE A 229 12.04 13.06 0.78
CA PHE A 229 11.43 12.79 2.08
C PHE A 229 11.70 13.86 3.15
N GLY A 230 12.54 14.85 2.87
CA GLY A 230 12.99 15.84 3.84
C GLY A 230 14.21 15.39 4.66
N GLU A 231 14.71 16.29 5.50
CA GLU A 231 15.76 15.96 6.47
C GLU A 231 15.22 15.04 7.58
N GLY A 232 16.10 14.21 8.16
CA GLY A 232 15.74 13.35 9.30
C GLY A 232 14.85 12.16 8.95
N VAL A 233 14.82 11.75 7.68
CA VAL A 233 14.15 10.52 7.24
C VAL A 233 15.16 9.56 6.64
N VAL A 234 15.22 8.35 7.21
CA VAL A 234 16.10 7.26 6.75
C VAL A 234 15.28 6.05 6.35
N LYS A 235 15.78 5.32 5.37
CA LYS A 235 15.34 3.96 5.06
C LYS A 235 16.39 2.98 5.57
N ILE A 236 15.91 1.99 6.30
CA ILE A 236 16.71 0.84 6.77
C ILE A 236 16.13 -0.38 6.08
N GLY A 237 16.97 -1.16 5.39
CA GLY A 237 16.52 -2.42 4.80
C GLY A 237 17.67 -3.37 4.55
N LEU A 238 17.35 -4.58 4.10
CA LEU A 238 18.35 -5.58 3.75
C LEU A 238 18.38 -5.90 2.25
N THR A 239 19.52 -6.39 1.79
CA THR A 239 19.71 -6.95 0.45
C THR A 239 20.64 -8.17 0.50
N ARG A 240 20.34 -9.17 -0.33
CA ARG A 240 21.19 -10.36 -0.53
C ARG A 240 21.95 -10.33 -1.84
N ARG A 241 21.89 -9.21 -2.57
CA ARG A 241 22.67 -9.00 -3.80
C ARG A 241 24.16 -9.12 -3.49
N LEU A 242 24.91 -9.59 -4.47
CA LEU A 242 26.37 -9.59 -4.38
C LEU A 242 26.91 -8.15 -4.28
N GLU A 243 26.36 -7.27 -5.12
CA GLU A 243 26.62 -5.83 -5.13
C GLU A 243 25.46 -5.07 -4.46
N PRO A 244 25.58 -4.70 -3.17
CA PRO A 244 24.51 -4.01 -2.44
C PRO A 244 24.17 -2.63 -3.03
N GLN A 245 25.14 -1.96 -3.66
CA GLN A 245 24.95 -0.65 -4.27
C GLN A 245 23.94 -0.69 -5.43
N ASP A 246 23.90 -1.78 -6.21
CA ASP A 246 22.93 -1.94 -7.28
C ASP A 246 21.50 -1.94 -6.76
N ARG A 247 21.27 -2.54 -5.58
CA ARG A 247 19.97 -2.47 -4.93
C ARG A 247 19.59 -1.05 -4.55
N VAL A 248 20.52 -0.28 -3.98
CA VAL A 248 20.28 1.13 -3.63
C VAL A 248 19.95 1.94 -4.89
N ASN A 249 20.68 1.73 -5.98
CA ASN A 249 20.44 2.40 -7.25
C ASN A 249 19.07 2.05 -7.84
N GLU A 250 18.65 0.78 -7.76
CA GLU A 250 17.31 0.34 -8.19
C GLU A 250 16.19 1.01 -7.37
N LEU A 251 16.39 1.18 -6.06
CA LEU A 251 15.44 1.87 -5.18
C LEU A 251 15.33 3.37 -5.51
N GLY A 252 16.46 3.99 -5.87
CA GLY A 252 16.57 5.39 -6.26
C GLY A 252 16.22 5.71 -7.71
N GLY A 253 15.73 4.73 -8.49
CA GLY A 253 15.35 4.93 -9.89
C GLY A 253 14.12 5.83 -10.07
N ALA A 254 13.25 5.51 -11.04
CA ALA A 254 12.12 6.37 -11.43
C ALA A 254 11.04 6.66 -10.35
N SER A 255 11.21 6.17 -9.12
CA SER A 255 10.24 6.34 -8.03
C SER A 255 10.49 7.57 -7.17
N VAL A 256 11.68 8.18 -7.24
CA VAL A 256 12.06 9.35 -6.45
C VAL A 256 12.78 10.37 -7.34
N PRO A 257 12.69 11.68 -7.03
CA PRO A 257 13.28 12.75 -7.86
C PRO A 257 14.80 12.83 -7.80
N PHE A 258 15.42 12.31 -6.74
CA PHE A 258 16.87 12.34 -6.51
C PHE A 258 17.36 10.95 -6.11
N ARG A 259 18.65 10.69 -6.30
CA ARG A 259 19.27 9.45 -5.79
C ARG A 259 19.30 9.41 -4.27
N PHE A 260 19.44 8.20 -3.73
CA PHE A 260 19.66 8.02 -2.29
C PHE A 260 21.12 8.27 -1.93
N ASP A 261 21.33 9.01 -0.85
CA ASP A 261 22.61 9.09 -0.15
C ASP A 261 22.78 7.82 0.69
N VAL A 262 23.95 7.18 0.62
CA VAL A 262 24.28 5.96 1.36
C VAL A 262 25.02 6.32 2.63
N HIS A 263 24.47 5.93 3.77
CA HIS A 263 25.08 6.16 5.09
C HIS A 263 25.85 4.95 5.58
N GLY A 264 25.47 3.74 5.19
CA GLY A 264 26.22 2.55 5.54
C GLY A 264 25.69 1.29 4.86
N LEU A 265 26.60 0.36 4.62
CA LEU A 265 26.35 -0.96 4.06
C LEU A 265 27.07 -1.99 4.96
N PHE A 266 26.30 -2.75 5.72
CA PHE A 266 26.82 -3.67 6.74
C PHE A 266 26.54 -5.10 6.36
N PHE A 267 27.60 -5.84 6.04
CA PHE A 267 27.48 -7.29 5.88
C PHE A 267 27.21 -7.94 7.24
N SER A 268 26.26 -8.88 7.26
CA SER A 268 25.95 -9.70 8.43
C SER A 268 25.59 -11.11 7.98
N GLU A 269 26.05 -12.10 8.73
CA GLU A 269 25.64 -13.50 8.57
C GLU A 269 24.17 -13.73 8.96
N ASP A 270 23.61 -12.83 9.77
CA ASP A 270 22.20 -12.78 10.14
C ASP A 270 21.63 -11.36 9.99
N ALA A 271 21.64 -10.88 8.74
CA ALA A 271 21.11 -9.57 8.37
C ALA A 271 19.62 -9.43 8.68
N VAL A 272 18.86 -10.54 8.68
CA VAL A 272 17.43 -10.56 8.99
C VAL A 272 17.18 -10.17 10.45
N THR A 273 17.92 -10.76 11.39
CA THR A 273 17.78 -10.39 12.81
C THR A 273 18.21 -8.95 13.04
N LEU A 274 19.34 -8.54 12.46
CA LEU A 274 19.84 -7.17 12.60
C LEU A 274 18.85 -6.13 12.08
N GLU A 275 18.27 -6.35 10.89
CA GLU A 275 17.25 -5.47 10.33
C GLU A 275 16.00 -5.41 11.23
N THR A 276 15.50 -6.57 11.66
CA THR A 276 14.31 -6.67 12.51
C THR A 276 14.51 -5.90 13.83
N ASP A 277 15.68 -6.03 14.44
CA ASP A 277 16.04 -5.32 15.66
C ASP A 277 16.04 -3.80 15.47
N LEU A 278 16.60 -3.31 14.36
CA LEU A 278 16.57 -1.89 14.02
C LEU A 278 15.12 -1.42 13.78
N HIS A 279 14.34 -2.18 13.02
CA HIS A 279 12.94 -1.87 12.75
C HIS A 279 12.07 -1.82 14.01
N HIS A 280 12.35 -2.68 14.99
CA HIS A 280 11.73 -2.64 16.32
C HIS A 280 12.20 -1.44 17.12
N HIS A 281 13.50 -1.13 17.15
CA HIS A 281 14.03 0.03 17.86
C HIS A 281 13.41 1.35 17.36
N PHE A 282 13.18 1.46 16.05
CA PHE A 282 12.59 2.65 15.43
C PHE A 282 11.07 2.51 15.16
N SER A 283 10.37 1.52 15.73
CA SER A 283 8.95 1.26 15.43
C SER A 283 8.05 2.46 15.69
N ASP A 284 8.32 3.19 16.77
CA ASP A 284 7.56 4.37 17.18
C ASP A 284 7.89 5.61 16.37
N ARG A 285 8.83 5.51 15.42
CA ARG A 285 9.26 6.59 14.54
C ARG A 285 9.02 6.26 13.07
N ARG A 286 8.20 5.25 12.75
CA ARG A 286 7.83 4.93 11.37
C ARG A 286 7.09 6.07 10.69
N VAL A 287 7.51 6.37 9.45
CA VAL A 287 6.85 7.36 8.57
C VAL A 287 5.49 6.83 8.11
N ASN A 288 5.41 5.56 7.71
CA ASN A 288 4.15 4.92 7.32
C ASN A 288 3.63 4.03 8.44
N ARG A 289 2.50 4.44 9.06
CA ARG A 289 1.80 3.68 10.11
C ARG A 289 0.72 2.74 9.58
N ALA A 290 0.30 2.91 8.32
CA ALA A 290 -0.71 2.08 7.69
C ALA A 290 -0.09 0.81 7.08
N ASN A 291 1.07 0.96 6.43
CA ASN A 291 1.83 -0.16 5.85
C ASN A 291 3.21 -0.26 6.50
N MET A 292 3.33 -1.19 7.46
CA MET A 292 4.55 -1.44 8.23
C MET A 292 5.69 -2.05 7.41
N ARG A 293 5.43 -2.53 6.18
CA ARG A 293 6.48 -3.01 5.26
C ARG A 293 7.20 -1.87 4.54
N LYS A 294 6.75 -0.62 4.72
CA LYS A 294 7.47 0.58 4.27
C LYS A 294 8.42 1.03 5.38
N GLU A 295 9.68 0.69 5.22
CA GLU A 295 10.71 0.77 6.25
C GLU A 295 11.42 2.15 6.25
N PHE A 296 10.62 3.21 6.29
CA PHE A 296 11.11 4.58 6.44
C PHE A 296 10.84 5.05 7.87
N PHE A 297 11.82 5.72 8.47
CA PHE A 297 11.81 6.12 9.86
C PHE A 297 12.25 7.59 10.01
N PHE A 298 11.61 8.31 10.93
CA PHE A 298 12.05 9.60 11.42
C PHE A 298 13.24 9.39 12.35
N ALA A 299 14.44 9.39 11.77
CA ALA A 299 15.71 9.25 12.48
C ALA A 299 16.82 9.85 11.63
N THR A 300 17.89 10.27 12.30
CA THR A 300 19.13 10.71 11.66
C THR A 300 20.06 9.52 11.41
N PRO A 301 20.96 9.61 10.42
CA PRO A 301 21.99 8.60 10.23
C PRO A 301 22.82 8.34 11.49
N SER A 302 23.17 9.39 12.24
CA SER A 302 23.93 9.28 13.49
C SER A 302 23.19 8.46 14.56
N GLU A 303 21.87 8.63 14.72
CA GLU A 303 21.08 7.78 15.65
C GLU A 303 21.08 6.30 15.22
N VAL A 304 20.99 6.03 13.91
CA VAL A 304 21.06 4.65 13.41
C VAL A 304 22.45 4.06 13.66
N ARG A 305 23.51 4.85 13.46
CA ARG A 305 24.89 4.47 13.75
C ARG A 305 25.07 4.07 15.21
N GLU A 306 24.57 4.86 16.15
CA GLU A 306 24.68 4.56 17.58
C GLU A 306 24.07 3.20 17.93
N VAL A 307 22.87 2.92 17.42
CA VAL A 307 22.21 1.61 17.63
C VAL A 307 23.02 0.48 16.99
N LEU A 308 23.53 0.67 15.76
CA LEU A 308 24.37 -0.31 15.08
C LEU A 308 25.66 -0.62 15.85
N ILE A 309 26.33 0.39 16.42
CA ILE A 309 27.55 0.20 17.24
C ILE A 309 27.24 -0.69 18.45
N THR A 310 26.11 -0.47 19.14
CA THR A 310 25.74 -1.30 20.29
C THR A 310 25.49 -2.77 19.94
N LYS A 311 25.13 -3.05 18.67
CA LYS A 311 24.77 -4.39 18.19
C LYS A 311 25.95 -5.14 17.57
N ILE A 312 26.83 -4.45 16.83
CA ILE A 312 27.88 -5.05 16.01
C ILE A 312 29.29 -4.74 16.56
N GLY A 313 29.39 -3.78 17.49
CA GLY A 313 30.65 -3.38 18.12
C GLY A 313 31.41 -2.33 17.31
N ASN A 314 31.90 -2.69 16.11
CA ASN A 314 32.72 -1.79 15.31
C ASN A 314 32.18 -1.63 13.89
N LEU A 315 32.02 -0.38 13.45
CA LEU A 315 31.59 -0.04 12.09
C LEU A 315 32.81 0.44 11.31
N LEU A 316 33.14 -0.25 10.21
CA LEU A 316 34.28 0.10 9.34
C LEU A 316 34.05 1.42 8.62
N GLU A 317 32.86 1.61 8.02
CA GLU A 317 32.52 2.80 7.24
C GLU A 317 31.06 3.20 7.52
N PHE A 318 30.84 4.42 8.02
CA PHE A 318 29.51 5.02 8.17
C PHE A 318 29.59 6.52 7.91
N THR A 319 28.78 7.02 6.97
CA THR A 319 28.71 8.44 6.62
C THR A 319 27.52 9.08 7.32
N GLU A 320 27.76 10.01 8.24
CA GLU A 320 26.69 10.66 9.00
C GLU A 320 25.95 11.75 8.22
N HIS A 321 26.65 12.41 7.31
CA HIS A 321 26.10 13.53 6.54
C HIS A 321 25.68 13.10 5.15
N ALA A 322 24.43 13.39 4.79
CA ALA A 322 23.94 13.22 3.43
C ALA A 322 24.52 14.34 2.56
N GLU A 323 25.21 13.99 1.47
CA GLU A 323 25.74 14.98 0.53
C GLU A 323 24.61 15.65 -0.25
N SER A 324 23.60 14.89 -0.66
CA SER A 324 22.39 15.39 -1.33
C SER A 324 22.70 16.31 -2.52
N MET A 325 23.75 15.96 -3.29
CA MET A 325 24.32 16.80 -4.34
C MET A 325 23.29 17.26 -5.37
N GLU A 326 22.51 16.33 -5.93
CA GLU A 326 21.48 16.64 -6.94
C GLU A 326 20.40 17.58 -6.38
N TYR A 327 20.03 17.40 -5.11
CA TYR A 327 19.07 18.26 -4.42
C TYR A 327 19.62 19.67 -4.22
N LEU A 328 20.85 19.81 -3.73
CA LEU A 328 21.48 21.11 -3.50
C LEU A 328 21.73 21.88 -4.80
N GLN A 329 22.02 21.18 -5.89
CA GLN A 329 22.12 21.77 -7.23
C GLN A 329 20.78 22.27 -7.74
N SER A 330 19.68 21.60 -7.37
CA SER A 330 18.34 21.91 -7.90
C SER A 330 17.60 22.98 -7.10
N VAL A 331 17.78 23.01 -5.78
CA VAL A 331 16.95 23.83 -4.86
C VAL A 331 17.03 25.33 -5.17
N GLY A 332 18.18 25.81 -5.66
CA GLY A 332 18.37 27.22 -6.02
C GLY A 332 17.58 27.66 -7.26
N ASP A 333 17.24 26.72 -8.14
CA ASP A 333 16.51 26.96 -9.40
C ASP A 333 15.01 26.71 -9.27
N TRP A 334 14.53 26.34 -8.08
CA TRP A 334 13.11 26.11 -7.86
C TRP A 334 12.33 27.43 -7.95
N PRO A 335 11.12 27.41 -8.53
CA PRO A 335 10.28 28.61 -8.57
C PRO A 335 10.08 29.11 -7.14
N GLY A 336 10.51 30.35 -6.89
CA GLY A 336 10.62 30.93 -5.56
C GLY A 336 9.31 30.86 -4.76
N ASP A 337 9.49 30.58 -3.47
CA ASP A 337 8.53 30.70 -2.37
C ASP A 337 7.29 29.77 -2.44
N ARG A 338 7.44 28.54 -1.93
CA ARG A 338 6.33 27.89 -1.20
C ARG A 338 6.56 28.18 0.27
N GLY A 339 5.86 29.21 0.74
CA GLY A 339 5.93 29.68 2.11
C GLY A 339 5.88 28.54 3.14
N SER A 340 6.67 28.74 4.18
CA SER A 340 6.60 28.08 5.47
C SER A 340 5.17 28.15 6.05
N HIS A 341 4.36 27.15 5.70
CA HIS A 341 3.18 26.77 6.46
C HIS A 341 3.26 25.26 6.75
N VAL A 342 4.00 24.95 7.82
CA VAL A 342 3.69 23.80 8.67
C VAL A 342 2.79 24.30 9.78
#